data_AF-A0AAE3ZH55-F1
#
_entry.id   AF-A0AAE3ZH55-F1
#
_cell.length_a   1.000
_cell.length_b   1.000
_cell.length_c   1.000
_cell.angle_alpha   90.00
_cell.angle_beta   90.00
_cell.angle_gamma   90.00
#
_symmetry.space_group_name_H-M   'P 1'
#
loop_
_entity.id
_entity.type
_entity.pdbx_description
1 polymer ?
#
loop_
_entity_poly.entity_id
_entity_poly.type
_entity_poly.pdbx_seq_one_letter_code
_entity_poly.pdbx_strand_id
1 'polypeptide(L)'
;MLLLTDPVDEMWVESAPEFDGKRFQSIAKGQVDLDEQDEDGSGTERAQQEQEFAEVLSWMSTKLADDVKEVRLSSRLSTSPACVVGDNDDIGPTLEKMYRAMGHEVPQVKRILEVNPNHPLVSGMRDAYDKNGESQELKETAELVHGMALLAEGGELREPAEFTTLLATRLARTL
;
A
#
# COMPACT_ATOMS: atom_id res chain seq x y z
N MET A 1 4.47 11.09 -16.56
CA MET A 1 5.06 9.99 -15.77
C MET A 1 6.42 9.67 -16.35
N LEU A 2 7.46 9.66 -15.53
CA LEU A 2 8.81 9.26 -15.92
C LEU A 2 9.01 7.81 -15.48
N LEU A 3 9.62 6.99 -16.34
CA LEU A 3 10.04 5.64 -15.97
C LEU A 3 11.55 5.63 -15.79
N LEU A 4 11.98 5.28 -14.59
CA LEU A 4 13.37 5.21 -14.17
C LEU A 4 13.69 3.73 -13.98
N THR A 5 14.48 3.17 -14.89
CA THR A 5 14.67 1.73 -15.01
C THR A 5 16.05 1.28 -14.53
N ASP A 6 17.02 2.19 -14.47
CA ASP A 6 18.36 1.87 -14.01
C ASP A 6 18.50 2.15 -12.51
N PRO A 7 19.23 1.31 -11.73
CA PRO A 7 19.41 1.53 -10.30
C PRO A 7 20.03 2.90 -9.95
N VAL A 8 20.82 3.47 -10.86
CA VAL A 8 21.43 4.79 -10.70
C VAL A 8 20.41 5.93 -10.78
N ASP A 9 19.27 5.71 -11.42
CA ASP A 9 18.24 6.75 -11.62
C ASP A 9 17.63 7.19 -10.29
N GLU A 10 17.38 6.24 -9.36
CA GLU A 10 16.83 6.56 -8.04
C GLU A 10 17.79 7.43 -7.23
N MET A 11 19.10 7.12 -7.28
CA MET A 11 20.13 7.95 -6.65
C MET A 11 20.25 9.34 -7.30
N TRP A 12 20.08 9.41 -8.63
CA TRP A 12 20.15 10.68 -9.35
C TRP A 12 19.00 11.62 -8.97
N VAL A 13 17.76 11.11 -8.89
CA VAL A 13 16.59 11.91 -8.47
C VAL A 13 16.74 12.43 -7.05
N GLU A 14 17.30 11.65 -6.13
CA GLU A 14 17.60 12.12 -4.77
C GLU A 14 18.66 13.24 -4.76
N SER A 15 19.65 13.18 -5.68
CA SER A 15 20.70 14.20 -5.80
C SER A 15 20.25 15.49 -6.52
N ALA A 16 19.25 15.38 -7.40
CA ALA A 16 18.72 16.46 -8.22
C ALA A 16 17.19 16.57 -8.03
N PRO A 17 16.73 17.20 -6.93
CA PRO A 17 15.33 17.14 -6.50
C PRO A 17 14.36 17.93 -7.39
N GLU A 18 14.87 18.80 -8.26
CA GLU A 18 14.05 19.61 -9.16
C GLU A 18 14.69 19.79 -10.54
N PHE A 19 13.83 20.02 -11.53
CA PHE A 19 14.20 20.39 -12.90
C PHE A 19 13.29 21.53 -13.36
N ASP A 20 13.88 22.63 -13.83
CA ASP A 20 13.14 23.81 -14.33
C ASP A 20 12.09 24.33 -13.32
N GLY A 21 12.47 24.39 -12.04
CA GLY A 21 11.61 24.83 -10.94
C GLY A 21 10.50 23.84 -10.56
N LYS A 22 10.46 22.63 -11.14
CA LYS A 22 9.50 21.57 -10.80
C LYS A 22 10.18 20.47 -10.00
N ARG A 23 9.64 20.16 -8.83
CA ARG A 23 10.12 19.06 -7.99
C ARG A 23 9.69 17.70 -8.54
N PHE A 24 10.57 16.71 -8.40
CA PHE A 24 10.20 15.33 -8.65
C PHE A 24 9.35 14.78 -7.50
N GLN A 25 8.27 14.08 -7.83
CA GLN A 25 7.46 13.33 -6.87
C GLN A 25 7.44 11.87 -7.31
N SER A 26 7.82 10.97 -6.41
CA SER A 26 7.70 9.54 -6.64
C SER A 26 6.25 9.10 -6.42
N ILE A 27 5.71 8.33 -7.37
CA ILE A 27 4.40 7.69 -7.22
C ILE A 27 4.44 6.57 -6.17
N ALA A 28 5.64 6.06 -5.84
CA ALA A 28 5.85 4.99 -4.88
C ALA A 28 6.21 5.47 -3.45
N LYS A 29 6.42 6.78 -3.24
CA LYS A 29 6.76 7.35 -1.92
C LYS A 29 5.76 8.43 -1.51
N GLY A 30 5.44 8.49 -0.22
CA GLY A 30 4.64 9.56 0.39
C GLY A 30 3.18 9.55 -0.01
N GLN A 31 2.43 10.57 0.46
CA GLN A 31 1.11 10.89 -0.06
C GLN A 31 1.25 11.68 -1.35
N VAL A 32 0.64 11.18 -2.43
CA VAL A 32 0.57 11.90 -3.70
C VAL A 32 -0.85 12.43 -3.82
N ASP A 33 -1.01 13.73 -3.57
CA ASP A 33 -2.28 14.41 -3.75
C ASP A 33 -2.45 14.74 -5.24
N LEU A 34 -2.94 13.76 -6.00
CA LEU A 34 -3.39 13.96 -7.38
C LEU A 34 -4.74 14.71 -7.42
N ASP A 35 -5.49 14.64 -6.33
CA ASP A 35 -6.85 15.18 -6.22
C ASP A 35 -6.87 16.72 -6.08
N GLU A 36 -5.76 17.37 -5.72
CA GLU A 36 -5.67 18.85 -5.66
C GLU A 36 -5.80 19.51 -7.05
N GLN A 37 -5.74 18.75 -8.15
CA GLN A 37 -5.94 19.26 -9.50
C GLN A 37 -7.41 19.25 -9.96
N ASP A 38 -8.31 18.59 -9.22
CA ASP A 38 -9.75 18.52 -9.54
C ASP A 38 -10.54 19.32 -8.49
N GLU A 39 -10.76 20.62 -8.77
CA GLU A 39 -11.44 21.61 -7.89
C GLU A 39 -12.96 21.35 -7.65
N ASP A 40 -13.54 20.25 -8.14
CA ASP A 40 -14.99 20.02 -8.09
C ASP A 40 -15.37 18.82 -7.19
N GLY A 41 -15.77 19.10 -5.94
CA GLY A 41 -16.59 18.20 -5.11
C GLY A 41 -15.93 17.00 -4.41
N SER A 42 -14.70 16.64 -4.79
CA SER A 42 -13.98 15.44 -4.30
C SER A 42 -13.71 15.43 -2.79
N GLY A 43 -13.46 16.59 -2.17
CA GLY A 43 -13.12 16.68 -0.74
C GLY A 43 -14.25 16.23 0.21
N THR A 44 -15.51 16.44 -0.18
CA THR A 44 -16.67 16.05 0.65
C THR A 44 -16.90 14.55 0.63
N GLU A 45 -16.79 13.94 -0.56
CA GLU A 45 -16.94 12.50 -0.75
C GLU A 45 -15.80 11.73 -0.08
N ARG A 46 -14.56 12.27 -0.16
CA ARG A 46 -13.40 11.69 0.52
C ARG A 46 -13.53 11.74 2.04
N ALA A 47 -13.96 12.86 2.61
CA ALA A 47 -14.19 12.97 4.06
C ALA A 47 -15.29 12.00 4.54
N GLN A 48 -16.30 11.75 3.71
CA GLN A 48 -17.33 10.75 4.00
C GLN A 48 -16.75 9.33 3.93
N GLN A 49 -15.98 9.00 2.90
CA GLN A 49 -15.30 7.71 2.81
C GLN A 49 -14.33 7.48 3.98
N GLU A 50 -13.57 8.48 4.40
CA GLU A 50 -12.69 8.38 5.56
C GLU A 50 -13.46 8.02 6.84
N GLN A 51 -14.67 8.58 7.02
CA GLN A 51 -15.54 8.20 8.14
C GLN A 51 -16.12 6.79 8.00
N GLU A 52 -16.60 6.43 6.81
CA GLU A 52 -17.18 5.10 6.53
C GLU A 52 -16.16 3.96 6.68
N PHE A 53 -14.89 4.22 6.36
CA PHE A 53 -13.84 3.22 6.44
C PHE A 53 -13.02 3.32 7.74
N ALA A 54 -13.25 4.30 8.61
CA ALA A 54 -12.44 4.56 9.79
C ALA A 54 -12.23 3.31 10.68
N GLU A 55 -13.30 2.58 10.96
CA GLU A 55 -13.23 1.41 11.84
C GLU A 55 -12.45 0.26 11.21
N VAL A 56 -12.73 -0.08 9.94
CA VAL A 56 -12.01 -1.16 9.23
C VAL A 56 -10.55 -0.80 9.00
N LEU A 57 -10.20 0.46 8.74
CA LEU A 57 -8.82 0.92 8.59
C LEU A 57 -8.04 0.85 9.91
N SER A 58 -8.66 1.28 11.00
CA SER A 58 -8.07 1.17 12.35
C SER A 58 -7.85 -0.29 12.75
N TRP A 59 -8.84 -1.14 12.46
CA TRP A 59 -8.73 -2.57 12.70
C TRP A 59 -7.63 -3.20 11.85
N MET A 60 -7.56 -2.91 10.55
CA MET A 60 -6.50 -3.41 9.67
C MET A 60 -5.12 -2.96 10.14
N SER A 61 -4.97 -1.69 10.53
CA SER A 61 -3.71 -1.15 11.09
C SER A 61 -3.27 -1.90 12.34
N THR A 62 -4.21 -2.27 13.20
CA THR A 62 -3.92 -3.06 14.40
C THR A 62 -3.55 -4.50 14.04
N LYS A 63 -4.31 -5.13 13.13
CA LYS A 63 -4.12 -6.52 12.72
C LYS A 63 -2.81 -6.74 11.96
N LEU A 64 -2.37 -5.75 11.19
CA LEU A 64 -1.16 -5.79 10.37
C LEU A 64 0.00 -5.00 11.01
N ALA A 65 -0.10 -4.61 12.28
CA ALA A 65 0.85 -3.72 12.94
C ALA A 65 2.29 -4.24 12.93
N ASP A 66 2.51 -5.55 12.79
CA ASP A 66 3.84 -6.14 12.68
C ASP A 66 4.50 -5.90 11.32
N ASP A 67 3.71 -5.70 10.27
CA ASP A 67 4.17 -5.58 8.88
C ASP A 67 4.03 -4.14 8.33
N VAL A 68 3.00 -3.41 8.74
CA VAL A 68 2.69 -2.06 8.24
C VAL A 68 2.73 -1.02 9.34
N LYS A 69 3.03 0.23 8.96
CA LYS A 69 3.03 1.38 9.86
C LYS A 69 1.60 1.90 10.09
N GLU A 70 0.83 1.95 9.01
CA GLU A 70 -0.51 2.53 8.95
C GLU A 70 -1.26 1.94 7.76
N VAL A 71 -2.60 1.88 7.85
CA VAL A 71 -3.49 1.60 6.73
C VAL A 71 -4.40 2.80 6.49
N ARG A 72 -4.44 3.32 5.26
CA ARG A 72 -5.24 4.50 4.89
C ARG A 72 -5.90 4.37 3.51
N LEU A 73 -6.82 5.26 3.18
CA LEU A 73 -7.42 5.31 1.84
C LEU A 73 -6.43 5.88 0.81
N SER A 74 -6.42 5.28 -0.38
CA SER A 74 -5.60 5.76 -1.49
C SER A 74 -6.31 6.86 -2.29
N SER A 75 -5.56 7.88 -2.72
CA SER A 75 -5.93 8.83 -3.78
C SER A 75 -5.49 8.37 -5.18
N ARG A 76 -4.56 7.41 -5.29
CA ARG A 76 -3.87 7.10 -6.55
C ARG A 76 -4.33 5.82 -7.23
N LEU A 77 -5.04 4.96 -6.50
CA LEU A 77 -5.46 3.65 -6.99
C LEU A 77 -6.74 3.75 -7.82
N SER A 78 -6.68 3.25 -9.05
CA SER A 78 -7.85 3.09 -9.91
C SER A 78 -8.42 1.68 -9.84
N THR A 79 -7.64 0.68 -10.28
CA THR A 79 -8.11 -0.70 -10.43
C THR A 79 -7.59 -1.68 -9.38
N SER A 80 -6.46 -1.39 -8.74
CA SER A 80 -5.90 -2.28 -7.73
C SER A 80 -6.61 -2.11 -6.38
N PRO A 81 -6.75 -3.19 -5.57
CA PRO A 81 -7.37 -3.11 -4.26
C PRO A 81 -6.51 -2.38 -3.23
N ALA A 82 -5.19 -2.47 -3.33
CA ALA A 82 -4.25 -1.84 -2.41
C ALA A 82 -2.85 -1.70 -3.03
N CYS A 83 -2.04 -0.81 -2.46
CA CYS A 83 -0.60 -0.70 -2.72
C CYS A 83 0.15 -0.41 -1.42
N VAL A 84 1.46 -0.63 -1.43
CA VAL A 84 2.34 -0.33 -0.30
C VAL A 84 3.24 0.85 -0.67
N VAL A 85 3.25 1.89 0.16
CA VAL A 85 4.05 3.10 -0.07
C VAL A 85 5.00 3.34 1.11
N GLY A 86 6.22 3.76 0.82
CA GLY A 86 7.14 4.25 1.85
C GLY A 86 6.76 5.66 2.30
N ASP A 87 7.24 6.09 3.47
CA ASP A 87 7.27 7.51 3.83
C ASP A 87 8.17 8.30 2.84
N ASN A 88 8.07 9.63 2.88
CA ASN A 88 8.85 10.50 2.00
C ASN A 88 10.37 10.29 2.13
N ASP A 89 10.84 10.01 3.34
CA ASP A 89 12.26 9.83 3.67
C ASP A 89 12.73 8.38 3.58
N ASP A 90 11.83 7.44 3.26
CA ASP A 90 12.17 6.03 3.17
C ASP A 90 12.95 5.72 1.90
N ILE A 91 13.92 4.82 2.02
CA ILE A 91 14.57 4.20 0.87
C ILE A 91 13.54 3.37 0.09
N GLY A 92 13.56 3.49 -1.25
CA GLY A 92 12.65 2.72 -2.09
C GLY A 92 13.00 1.23 -2.10
N PRO A 93 12.05 0.36 -2.53
CA PRO A 93 12.28 -1.08 -2.62
C PRO A 93 13.46 -1.49 -3.51
N THR A 94 13.74 -0.74 -4.58
CA THR A 94 14.88 -1.02 -5.48
C THR A 94 16.20 -0.73 -4.78
N LEU A 95 16.32 0.42 -4.13
CA LEU A 95 17.49 0.79 -3.35
C LEU A 95 17.71 -0.14 -2.15
N GLU A 96 16.64 -0.56 -1.46
CA GLU A 96 16.70 -1.56 -0.38
C GLU A 96 17.31 -2.88 -0.87
N LYS A 97 16.86 -3.40 -2.02
CA LYS A 97 17.43 -4.60 -2.64
C LYS A 97 18.91 -4.43 -2.99
N MET A 98 19.28 -3.26 -3.52
CA MET A 98 20.67 -2.95 -3.84
C MET A 98 21.56 -2.98 -2.59
N TYR A 99 21.15 -2.32 -1.51
CA TYR A 99 21.90 -2.33 -0.25
C TYR A 99 22.05 -3.74 0.34
N ARG A 100 20.98 -4.54 0.34
CA ARG A 100 21.05 -5.95 0.79
C ARG A 100 22.01 -6.77 -0.07
N ALA A 101 21.98 -6.59 -1.39
CA ALA A 101 22.89 -7.28 -2.31
C ALA A 101 24.36 -6.89 -2.09
N MET A 102 24.62 -5.66 -1.60
CA MET A 102 25.94 -5.18 -1.21
C MET A 102 26.38 -5.67 0.20
N GLY A 103 25.53 -6.42 0.91
CA GLY A 103 25.82 -6.93 2.25
C GLY A 103 25.61 -5.91 3.37
N HIS A 104 24.95 -4.78 3.09
CA HIS A 104 24.54 -3.83 4.13
C HIS A 104 23.28 -4.34 4.84
N GLU A 105 23.28 -4.24 6.17
CA GLU A 105 22.05 -4.41 6.95
C GLU A 105 21.16 -3.19 6.70
N VAL A 106 20.03 -3.44 6.03
CA VAL A 106 18.99 -2.44 5.83
C VAL A 106 17.92 -2.65 6.89
N PRO A 107 17.61 -1.64 7.73
CA PRO A 107 16.53 -1.74 8.70
C PRO A 107 15.23 -2.12 7.98
N GLN A 108 14.47 -3.07 8.54
CA GLN A 108 13.10 -3.28 8.06
C GLN A 108 12.28 -2.04 8.40
N VAL A 109 11.89 -1.30 7.36
CA VAL A 109 11.01 -0.14 7.49
C VAL A 109 9.58 -0.60 7.22
N LYS A 110 8.71 -0.41 8.22
CA LYS A 110 7.27 -0.64 8.07
C LYS A 110 6.70 0.42 7.14
N ARG A 111 6.01 -0.02 6.10
CA ARG A 111 5.43 0.86 5.07
C ARG A 111 3.96 1.13 5.33
N ILE A 112 3.40 2.11 4.64
CA ILE A 112 1.97 2.43 4.69
C ILE A 112 1.23 1.57 3.66
N LEU A 113 0.16 0.91 4.06
CA LEU A 113 -0.76 0.21 3.15
C LEU A 113 -1.88 1.18 2.74
N GLU A 114 -1.92 1.57 1.47
CA GLU A 114 -3.05 2.32 0.94
C GLU A 114 -4.06 1.36 0.34
N VAL A 115 -5.34 1.47 0.73
CA VAL A 115 -6.44 0.67 0.18
C VAL A 115 -7.36 1.51 -0.69
N ASN A 116 -7.90 0.92 -1.75
CA ASN A 116 -8.77 1.59 -2.70
C ASN A 116 -10.24 1.49 -2.25
N PRO A 117 -10.88 2.58 -1.78
CA PRO A 117 -12.27 2.53 -1.29
C PRO A 117 -13.29 2.11 -2.36
N ASN A 118 -12.96 2.34 -3.64
CA ASN A 118 -13.82 2.05 -4.78
C ASN A 118 -13.66 0.61 -5.30
N HIS A 119 -12.70 -0.16 -4.78
CA HIS A 119 -12.49 -1.52 -5.22
C HIS A 119 -13.46 -2.49 -4.50
N PRO A 120 -14.18 -3.38 -5.22
CA PRO A 120 -15.20 -4.26 -4.63
C PRO A 120 -14.70 -5.11 -3.45
N LEU A 121 -13.43 -5.54 -3.49
CA LEU A 121 -12.81 -6.26 -2.38
C LEU A 121 -12.74 -5.42 -1.09
N VAL A 122 -12.38 -4.14 -1.20
CA VAL A 122 -12.18 -3.25 -0.05
C VAL A 122 -13.54 -2.82 0.52
N SER A 123 -14.50 -2.47 -0.34
CA SER A 123 -15.87 -2.19 0.09
C SER A 123 -16.50 -3.44 0.74
N GLY A 124 -16.27 -4.63 0.17
CA GLY A 124 -16.73 -5.90 0.75
C GLY A 124 -16.08 -6.24 2.09
N MET A 125 -14.82 -5.86 2.31
CA MET A 125 -14.15 -6.01 3.62
C MET A 125 -14.78 -5.12 4.69
N ARG A 126 -15.08 -3.85 4.36
CA ARG A 126 -15.82 -2.95 5.24
C ARG A 126 -17.19 -3.55 5.59
N ASP A 127 -17.97 -3.94 4.60
CA ASP A 127 -19.31 -4.51 4.84
C ASP A 127 -19.26 -5.79 5.69
N ALA A 128 -18.23 -6.63 5.49
CA ALA A 128 -18.00 -7.83 6.29
C ALA A 128 -17.61 -7.49 7.74
N TYR A 129 -16.80 -6.44 7.94
CA TYR A 129 -16.44 -5.93 9.26
C TYR A 129 -17.67 -5.41 10.00
N ASP A 130 -18.49 -4.58 9.36
CA ASP A 130 -19.70 -4.00 9.97
C ASP A 130 -20.70 -5.09 10.38
N LYS A 131 -20.79 -6.16 9.58
CA LYS A 131 -21.75 -7.25 9.80
C LYS A 131 -21.30 -8.26 10.84
N ASN A 132 -20.03 -8.66 10.83
CA ASN A 132 -19.52 -9.81 11.58
C ASN A 132 -18.32 -9.49 12.47
N GLY A 133 -17.90 -8.22 12.53
CA GLY A 133 -16.69 -7.79 13.22
C GLY A 133 -15.45 -8.49 12.67
N GLU A 134 -14.57 -8.90 13.58
CA GLU A 134 -13.26 -9.47 13.25
C GLU A 134 -13.30 -10.99 12.95
N SER A 135 -14.11 -11.38 11.97
CA SER A 135 -14.20 -12.77 11.57
C SER A 135 -12.86 -13.33 11.08
N GLN A 136 -12.68 -14.64 11.16
CA GLN A 136 -11.46 -15.30 10.69
C GLN A 136 -11.25 -15.05 9.19
N GLU A 137 -12.32 -15.07 8.40
CA GLU A 137 -12.29 -14.79 6.97
C GLU A 137 -11.79 -13.38 6.68
N LEU A 138 -12.22 -12.39 7.46
CA LEU A 138 -11.80 -11.02 7.27
C LEU A 138 -10.31 -10.83 7.60
N LYS A 139 -9.84 -11.47 8.68
CA LYS A 139 -8.41 -11.51 9.06
C LYS A 139 -7.55 -12.09 7.94
N GLU A 140 -7.95 -13.26 7.42
CA GLU A 140 -7.30 -13.91 6.29
C GLU A 140 -7.30 -13.02 5.03
N THR A 141 -8.40 -12.32 4.75
CA THR A 141 -8.49 -11.39 3.61
C THR A 141 -7.57 -10.18 3.77
N ALA A 142 -7.46 -9.60 4.97
CA ALA A 142 -6.53 -8.49 5.22
C ALA A 142 -5.07 -8.89 4.99
N GLU A 143 -4.67 -10.08 5.45
CA GLU A 143 -3.33 -10.64 5.22
C GLU A 143 -3.06 -10.85 3.72
N LEU A 144 -4.04 -11.37 2.97
CA LEU A 144 -3.91 -11.52 1.52
C LEU A 144 -3.84 -10.18 0.78
N VAL A 145 -4.65 -9.19 1.16
CA VAL A 145 -4.62 -7.84 0.57
C VAL A 145 -3.24 -7.21 0.76
N HIS A 146 -2.70 -7.28 1.98
CA HIS A 146 -1.35 -6.80 2.26
C HIS A 146 -0.29 -7.55 1.43
N GLY A 147 -0.33 -8.88 1.41
CA GLY A 147 0.64 -9.68 0.66
C GLY A 147 0.59 -9.43 -0.86
N MET A 148 -0.61 -9.27 -1.43
CA MET A 148 -0.78 -8.90 -2.85
C MET A 148 -0.21 -7.51 -3.14
N ALA A 149 -0.49 -6.53 -2.27
CA ALA A 149 0.03 -5.17 -2.42
C ALA A 149 1.56 -5.17 -2.33
N LEU A 150 2.14 -5.90 -1.38
CA LEU A 150 3.59 -6.02 -1.21
C LEU A 150 4.26 -6.63 -2.45
N LEU A 151 3.69 -7.71 -2.99
CA LEU A 151 4.20 -8.37 -4.20
C LEU A 151 4.11 -7.47 -5.44
N ALA A 152 3.02 -6.71 -5.58
CA ALA A 152 2.82 -5.79 -6.71
C ALA A 152 3.89 -4.69 -6.74
N GLU A 153 4.33 -4.22 -5.57
CA GLU A 153 5.39 -3.23 -5.40
C GLU A 153 6.82 -3.84 -5.43
N GLY A 154 6.92 -5.11 -5.80
CA GLY A 154 8.18 -5.84 -5.88
C GLY A 154 8.81 -6.16 -4.52
N GLY A 155 8.05 -6.07 -3.43
CA GLY A 155 8.48 -6.50 -2.10
C GLY A 155 8.60 -8.02 -1.97
N GLU A 156 9.18 -8.45 -0.85
CA GLU A 156 9.34 -9.87 -0.52
C GLU A 156 8.42 -10.24 0.65
N LEU A 157 7.70 -11.34 0.51
CA LEU A 157 6.88 -11.87 1.61
C LEU A 157 7.79 -12.45 2.69
N ARG A 158 7.47 -12.16 3.97
CA ARG A 158 8.15 -12.75 5.11
C ARG A 158 8.02 -14.27 5.15
N GLU A 159 6.82 -14.77 4.91
CA GLU A 159 6.50 -16.20 4.88
C GLU A 159 5.74 -16.59 3.58
N PRO A 160 6.45 -16.81 2.46
CA PRO A 160 5.81 -17.13 1.18
C PRO A 160 4.96 -18.41 1.21
N ALA A 161 5.39 -19.40 1.99
CA ALA A 161 4.67 -20.68 2.13
C ALA A 161 3.33 -20.50 2.84
N GLU A 162 3.27 -19.64 3.84
CA GLU A 162 2.02 -19.32 4.56
C GLU A 162 1.07 -18.54 3.66
N PHE A 163 1.55 -17.53 2.95
CA PHE A 163 0.75 -16.76 2.00
C PHE A 163 0.11 -17.64 0.92
N THR A 164 0.88 -18.55 0.30
CA THR A 164 0.37 -19.44 -0.75
C THR A 164 -0.65 -20.45 -0.20
N THR A 165 -0.41 -20.97 1.00
CA THR A 165 -1.34 -21.87 1.70
C THR A 165 -2.64 -21.16 2.05
N LEU A 166 -2.56 -19.93 2.54
CA LEU A 166 -3.70 -19.07 2.85
C LEU A 166 -4.52 -18.79 1.59
N LEU A 167 -3.86 -18.37 0.51
CA LEU A 167 -4.50 -18.10 -0.78
C LEU A 167 -5.24 -19.34 -1.30
N ALA A 168 -4.58 -20.49 -1.31
CA ALA A 168 -5.19 -21.75 -1.77
C ALA A 168 -6.40 -22.15 -0.91
N THR A 169 -6.29 -21.99 0.42
CA THR A 169 -7.38 -22.29 1.35
C THR A 169 -8.58 -21.38 1.13
N ARG A 170 -8.36 -20.08 0.88
CA ARG A 170 -9.44 -19.13 0.56
C ARG A 170 -10.15 -19.47 -0.73
N LEU A 171 -9.38 -19.76 -1.80
CA LEU A 171 -9.95 -20.12 -3.09
C LEU A 171 -10.78 -21.41 -3.01
N ALA A 172 -10.30 -22.42 -2.26
CA ALA A 172 -11.02 -23.67 -2.08
C ALA A 172 -12.39 -23.50 -1.37
N ARG A 173 -12.54 -22.50 -0.48
CA ARG A 173 -13.82 -22.21 0.21
C ARG A 173 -14.83 -21.46 -0.67
N THR A 174 -14.40 -20.96 -1.83
CA THR A 174 -15.26 -20.23 -2.78
C THR A 174 -15.83 -21.12 -3.90
N LEU A 175 -15.38 -22.38 -3.96
CA LEU A 175 -15.91 -23.42 -4.86
C LEU A 175 -17.12 -24.11 -4.22
#